data_AF-A0A7S3JCR4-F1
#
_entry.id   AF-A0A7S3JCR4-F1
#
_cell.length_a   1.000
_cell.length_b   1.000
_cell.length_c   1.000
_cell.angle_alpha   90.00
_cell.angle_beta   90.00
_cell.angle_gamma   90.00
#
_symmetry.space_group_name_H-M   'P 1'
#
loop_
_entity.id
_entity.type
_entity.pdbx_description
1 polymer ?
#
loop_
_entity_poly.entity_id
_entity_poly.type
_entity_poly.pdbx_seq_one_letter_code
_entity_poly.pdbx_strand_id
1 'polypeptide(L)'
;VNKNNIEIKSSNSKRVSTVEVEDKLEITAIAKTMLEKVNSLDFNIFNFKDEVEEREVFVLSSHLLQKHGLFQSCKIDPDVYFRFIKRIQDYYNPSWIEYHNKTHGTDVC
;
A
#
# COMPACT_ATOMS: atom_id res chain seq x y z
N VAL A 1 -47.55 -17.82 -18.80
CA VAL A 1 -46.17 -17.92 -19.34
C VAL A 1 -45.31 -16.99 -18.50
N ASN A 2 -44.29 -17.55 -17.85
CA ASN A 2 -43.40 -16.88 -16.91
C ASN A 2 -42.18 -16.30 -17.66
N LYS A 3 -41.45 -15.40 -16.99
CA LYS A 3 -40.11 -14.83 -17.28
C LYS A 3 -40.09 -13.45 -17.93
N ASN A 4 -39.69 -12.45 -17.13
CA ASN A 4 -38.36 -11.83 -17.24
C ASN A 4 -38.13 -10.88 -16.05
N ASN A 5 -37.80 -11.45 -14.89
CA ASN A 5 -37.05 -10.73 -13.86
C ASN A 5 -35.62 -10.60 -14.38
N ILE A 6 -35.26 -9.39 -14.84
CA ILE A 6 -33.87 -9.05 -15.09
C ILE A 6 -33.23 -8.84 -13.73
N GLU A 7 -32.57 -9.89 -13.21
CA GLU A 7 -31.63 -9.76 -12.11
C GLU A 7 -30.50 -8.82 -12.56
N ILE A 8 -30.57 -7.57 -12.13
CA ILE A 8 -29.41 -6.70 -12.09
C ILE A 8 -28.49 -7.32 -11.06
N LYS A 9 -27.49 -8.08 -11.52
CA LYS A 9 -26.39 -8.54 -10.67
C LYS A 9 -25.67 -7.30 -10.16
N SER A 10 -26.06 -6.86 -8.97
CA SER A 10 -25.29 -5.97 -8.13
C SER A 10 -23.90 -6.58 -8.02
N SER A 11 -22.95 -5.99 -8.76
CA SER A 11 -21.53 -6.27 -8.59
C SER A 11 -21.22 -5.99 -7.12
N ASN A 12 -21.08 -7.06 -6.33
CA ASN A 12 -20.61 -7.02 -4.96
C ASN A 12 -19.19 -6.44 -4.96
N SER A 13 -19.08 -5.11 -4.96
CA SER A 13 -17.89 -4.41 -4.52
C SER A 13 -17.78 -4.73 -3.04
N LYS A 14 -17.06 -5.81 -2.73
CA LYS A 14 -16.65 -6.10 -1.35
C LYS A 14 -16.01 -4.82 -0.85
N ARG A 15 -16.64 -4.16 0.12
CA ARG A 15 -16.02 -3.10 0.90
C ARG A 15 -14.77 -3.73 1.50
N VAL A 16 -13.62 -3.46 0.89
CA VAL A 16 -12.34 -3.79 1.47
C VAL A 16 -12.32 -3.10 2.82
N SER A 17 -12.34 -3.89 3.89
CA SER A 17 -12.29 -3.31 5.22
C SER A 17 -10.86 -2.83 5.49
N THR A 18 -10.72 -1.80 6.32
CA THR A 18 -9.41 -1.26 6.72
C THR A 18 -8.46 -2.32 7.28
N VAL A 19 -9.03 -3.34 7.92
CA VAL A 19 -8.33 -4.50 8.49
C VAL A 19 -7.70 -5.37 7.39
N GLU A 20 -8.36 -5.53 6.24
CA GLU A 20 -7.88 -6.42 5.15
C GLU A 20 -6.62 -5.90 4.45
N VAL A 21 -6.39 -4.58 4.41
CA VAL A 21 -5.21 -4.01 3.76
C VAL A 21 -3.98 -4.13 4.65
N GLU A 22 -4.09 -3.73 5.92
CA GLU A 22 -3.00 -3.79 6.91
C GLU A 22 -2.55 -5.24 7.17
N ASP A 23 -3.48 -6.20 7.24
CA ASP A 23 -3.13 -7.61 7.43
C ASP A 23 -2.33 -8.18 6.25
N LYS A 24 -2.64 -7.74 5.02
CA LYS A 24 -1.92 -8.17 3.80
C LYS A 24 -0.54 -7.54 3.64
N LEU A 25 -0.17 -6.54 4.44
CA LEU A 25 1.19 -5.98 4.40
C LEU A 25 2.22 -6.93 5.02
N GLU A 26 1.79 -7.81 5.91
CA GLU A 26 2.64 -8.80 6.59
C GLU A 26 3.87 -8.10 7.22
N ILE A 27 3.61 -7.13 8.09
CA ILE A 27 4.64 -6.32 8.77
C ILE A 27 4.68 -6.59 10.28
N THR A 28 5.85 -6.39 10.87
CA THR A 28 6.09 -6.59 12.30
C THR A 28 5.37 -5.54 13.15
N ALA A 29 5.25 -5.79 14.47
CA ALA A 29 4.75 -4.79 15.41
C ALA A 29 5.66 -3.56 15.49
N ILE A 30 6.96 -3.72 15.26
CA ILE A 30 7.93 -2.62 15.22
C ILE A 30 7.64 -1.73 14.02
N ALA A 31 7.51 -2.30 12.82
CA ALA A 31 7.15 -1.55 11.61
C ALA A 31 5.83 -0.78 11.80
N LYS A 32 4.81 -1.39 12.42
CA LYS A 32 3.55 -0.71 12.76
C LYS A 32 3.76 0.50 13.66
N THR A 33 4.58 0.36 14.70
CA THR A 33 4.94 1.47 15.62
C THR A 33 5.70 2.58 14.89
N MET A 34 6.53 2.24 13.91
CA MET A 34 7.21 3.24 13.09
C MET A 34 6.23 4.03 12.21
N LEU A 35 5.25 3.35 11.60
CA LEU A 35 4.22 3.97 10.76
C LEU A 35 3.34 4.97 11.53
N GLU A 36 3.15 4.81 12.84
CA GLU A 36 2.48 5.81 13.68
C GLU A 36 3.16 7.19 13.62
N LYS A 37 4.48 7.22 13.33
CA LYS A 37 5.28 8.42 13.22
C LYS A 37 5.41 8.96 11.79
N VAL A 38 4.72 8.40 10.79
CA VAL A 38 4.87 8.81 9.38
C VAL A 38 4.63 10.30 9.11
N ASN A 39 3.87 10.99 9.97
CA ASN A 39 3.64 12.43 9.86
C ASN A 39 4.69 13.29 10.62
N SER A 40 5.69 12.67 11.24
CA SER A 40 6.74 13.34 12.00
C SER A 40 8.00 13.50 11.15
N LEU A 41 8.72 14.60 11.35
CA LEU A 41 10.08 14.79 10.82
C LEU A 41 11.09 13.79 11.42
N ASP A 42 10.72 13.12 12.53
CA ASP A 42 11.54 12.09 13.16
C ASP A 42 11.35 10.70 12.53
N PHE A 43 10.56 10.57 11.46
CA PHE A 43 10.39 9.31 10.76
C PHE A 43 11.69 8.92 10.05
N ASN A 44 12.38 7.90 10.55
CA ASN A 44 13.62 7.42 9.98
C ASN A 44 13.35 6.40 8.88
N ILE A 45 13.41 6.86 7.63
CA ILE A 45 13.14 6.03 6.44
C ILE A 45 14.13 4.88 6.26
N PHE A 46 15.39 5.04 6.67
CA PHE A 46 16.41 4.00 6.53
C PHE A 46 16.20 2.86 7.52
N ASN A 47 15.90 3.17 8.78
CA ASN A 47 15.52 2.15 9.75
C ASN A 47 14.23 1.44 9.31
N PHE A 48 13.30 2.18 8.71
CA PHE A 48 12.04 1.62 8.22
C PHE A 48 12.28 0.65 7.07
N LYS A 49 13.10 1.03 6.08
CA LYS A 49 13.57 0.17 5.00
C LYS A 49 14.10 -1.17 5.52
N ASP A 50 14.97 -1.12 6.51
CA ASP A 50 15.59 -2.33 7.04
C ASP A 50 14.56 -3.21 7.78
N GLU A 51 13.67 -2.59 8.57
CA GLU A 51 12.60 -3.30 9.29
C GLU A 51 11.56 -3.96 8.36
N VAL A 52 11.30 -3.38 7.19
CA VAL A 52 10.35 -3.93 6.20
C VAL A 52 11.01 -4.76 5.10
N GLU A 53 12.28 -5.13 5.29
CA GLU A 53 13.05 -5.97 4.37
C GLU A 53 13.09 -5.40 2.94
N GLU A 54 13.40 -4.11 2.85
CA GLU A 54 13.47 -3.33 1.62
C GLU A 54 12.18 -3.28 0.78
N ARG A 55 11.03 -3.40 1.45
CA ARG A 55 9.68 -3.19 0.89
C ARG A 55 9.12 -1.81 1.20
N GLU A 56 9.96 -0.80 1.42
CA GLU A 56 9.57 0.49 1.97
C GLU A 56 8.55 1.24 1.11
N VAL A 57 8.67 1.20 -0.23
CA VAL A 57 7.70 1.82 -1.15
C VAL A 57 6.36 1.11 -1.01
N PHE A 58 6.36 -0.23 -1.09
CA PHE A 58 5.14 -1.03 -0.99
C PHE A 58 4.42 -0.79 0.33
N VAL A 59 5.12 -0.86 1.46
CA VAL A 59 4.50 -0.75 2.78
C VAL A 59 4.03 0.68 3.06
N LEU A 60 4.89 1.69 2.88
CA LEU A 60 4.54 3.07 3.27
C LEU A 60 3.38 3.61 2.44
N SER A 61 3.45 3.49 1.12
CA SER A 61 2.39 3.98 0.24
C SER A 61 1.05 3.26 0.48
N SER A 62 1.07 1.95 0.71
CA SER A 62 -0.14 1.19 1.06
C SER A 62 -0.76 1.68 2.37
N HIS A 63 0.07 1.90 3.38
CA HIS A 63 -0.36 2.45 4.66
C HIS A 63 -0.96 3.86 4.49
N LEU A 64 -0.33 4.74 3.71
CA LEU A 64 -0.84 6.09 3.45
C LEU A 64 -2.18 6.07 2.71
N LEU A 65 -2.31 5.27 1.64
CA LEU A 65 -3.59 5.12 0.94
C LEU A 65 -4.69 4.61 1.87
N GLN A 66 -4.35 3.68 2.76
CA GLN A 66 -5.29 3.15 3.75
C GLN A 66 -5.66 4.18 4.82
N LYS A 67 -4.67 4.86 5.39
CA LYS A 67 -4.81 5.90 6.42
C LYS A 67 -5.70 7.05 5.94
N HIS A 68 -5.59 7.43 4.67
CA HIS A 68 -6.39 8.48 4.05
C HIS A 68 -7.69 7.98 3.39
N GLY A 69 -8.03 6.69 3.51
CA GLY A 69 -9.26 6.13 2.95
C GLY A 69 -9.35 6.18 1.42
N LEU A 70 -8.20 6.20 0.74
CA LEU A 70 -8.11 6.32 -0.72
C LEU A 70 -8.55 5.04 -1.44
N PHE A 71 -8.36 3.86 -0.84
CA PHE A 71 -8.90 2.62 -1.41
C PHE A 71 -10.42 2.68 -1.60
N GLN A 72 -11.14 3.16 -0.59
CA GLN A 72 -12.60 3.23 -0.62
C GLN A 72 -13.09 4.44 -1.43
N SER A 73 -12.51 5.63 -1.21
CA SER A 73 -12.97 6.85 -1.88
C SER A 73 -12.70 6.84 -3.39
N CYS A 74 -11.58 6.27 -3.82
CA CYS A 74 -11.22 6.14 -5.24
C CYS A 74 -11.63 4.80 -5.86
N LYS A 75 -12.25 3.89 -5.08
CA LYS A 75 -12.64 2.53 -5.52
C LYS A 75 -11.46 1.74 -6.09
N ILE A 76 -10.29 1.86 -5.45
CA ILE A 76 -9.08 1.13 -5.83
C ILE A 76 -9.18 -0.28 -5.24
N ASP A 77 -9.05 -1.29 -6.10
CA ASP A 77 -8.88 -2.67 -5.68
C ASP A 77 -7.46 -2.86 -5.07
N PRO A 78 -7.34 -3.25 -3.78
CA PRO A 78 -6.06 -3.43 -3.12
C PRO A 78 -5.16 -4.45 -3.81
N ASP A 79 -5.72 -5.54 -4.35
CA ASP A 79 -4.91 -6.57 -4.99
C ASP A 79 -4.33 -6.06 -6.31
N VAL A 80 -5.08 -5.23 -7.04
CA VAL A 80 -4.58 -4.52 -8.23
C VAL A 80 -3.50 -3.52 -7.84
N TYR A 81 -3.76 -2.71 -6.81
CA TYR A 81 -2.80 -1.74 -6.30
C TYR A 81 -1.51 -2.39 -5.81
N PHE A 82 -1.58 -3.48 -5.06
CA PHE A 82 -0.40 -4.20 -4.57
C PHE A 82 0.46 -4.72 -5.70
N ARG A 83 -0.13 -5.27 -6.77
CA ARG A 83 0.62 -5.66 -7.96
C ARG A 83 1.26 -4.44 -8.64
N PHE A 84 0.52 -3.33 -8.74
CA PHE A 84 1.01 -2.08 -9.32
C PHE A 84 2.20 -1.52 -8.54
N ILE A 85 2.08 -1.34 -7.23
CA ILE A 85 3.09 -0.66 -6.44
C ILE A 85 4.33 -1.53 -6.19
N LYS A 86 4.18 -2.86 -6.07
CA LYS A 86 5.33 -3.79 -6.07
C LYS A 86 6.11 -3.63 -7.38
N ARG A 87 5.42 -3.53 -8.51
CA ARG A 87 6.08 -3.26 -9.79
C ARG A 87 6.76 -1.90 -9.84
N ILE A 88 6.18 -0.84 -9.27
CA ILE A 88 6.87 0.46 -9.17
C ILE A 88 8.15 0.34 -8.34
N GLN A 89 8.10 -0.31 -7.18
CA GLN A 89 9.25 -0.54 -6.32
C GLN A 89 10.35 -1.32 -7.03
N ASP A 90 10.01 -2.41 -7.72
CA ASP A 90 10.98 -3.26 -8.43
C ASP A 90 11.65 -2.52 -9.61
N TYR A 91 11.00 -1.48 -10.15
CA TYR A 91 11.49 -0.68 -11.26
C TYR A 91 12.15 0.63 -10.85
N TYR A 92 12.15 0.98 -9.56
CA TYR A 92 13.15 1.92 -9.04
C TYR A 92 14.53 1.25 -9.23
N ASN A 93 15.18 1.64 -10.33
CA ASN A 93 16.26 0.96 -11.04
C ASN A 93 17.63 1.08 -10.28
N PRO A 94 18.71 0.42 -10.73
CA PRO A 94 19.39 -0.71 -10.10
C PRO A 94 20.52 -0.33 -9.10
N SER A 95 21.18 -1.35 -8.55
CA SER A 95 22.24 -1.35 -7.50
C SER A 95 23.41 -0.37 -7.66
N TRP A 96 23.51 0.33 -8.79
CA TRP A 96 24.55 1.33 -9.07
C TRP A 96 24.07 2.78 -8.86
N ILE A 97 22.78 3.02 -8.62
CA ILE A 97 22.24 4.34 -8.29
C ILE A 97 22.25 4.52 -6.76
N GLU A 98 23.15 5.38 -6.28
CA GLU A 98 23.34 5.59 -4.84
C GLU A 98 22.19 6.34 -4.16
N TYR A 99 21.52 7.27 -4.87
CA TYR A 99 20.50 8.15 -4.27
C TYR A 99 19.09 8.02 -4.87
N HIS A 100 18.93 8.07 -6.19
CA HIS A 100 17.62 8.02 -6.86
C HIS A 100 17.05 6.58 -6.91
N ASN A 101 16.91 5.98 -5.74
CA ASN A 101 16.47 4.61 -5.51
C ASN A 101 15.07 4.58 -4.85
N LYS A 102 14.57 3.37 -4.60
CA LYS A 102 13.26 3.14 -3.97
C LYS A 102 13.12 3.80 -2.59
N THR A 103 14.21 3.87 -1.83
CA THR A 103 14.22 4.51 -0.50
C THR A 103 13.98 6.00 -0.62
N HIS A 104 14.66 6.68 -1.55
CA HIS A 104 14.40 8.09 -1.84
C HIS A 104 12.98 8.32 -2.36
N GLY A 105 12.50 7.45 -3.27
CA GLY A 105 11.11 7.50 -3.74
C GLY A 105 10.08 7.36 -2.60
N THR A 106 10.45 6.65 -1.54
CA THR A 106 9.61 6.50 -0.34
C THR A 106 9.67 7.71 0.58
N ASP A 107 10.86 8.31 0.75
CA ASP A 107 11.09 9.51 1.58
C ASP A 107 10.31 10.73 1.08
N VAL A 108 10.08 10.82 -0.24
CA VAL A 108 9.32 11.90 -0.88
C VAL A 108 7.79 11.69 -0.85
N CYS A 109 7.34 10.47 -0.53
CA CYS A 109 5.98 9.98 -0.78
C CYS A 109 4.95 10.48 0.25
#